data_AF-A0A7Z9IZB7-F1
#
_entry.id   AF-A0A7Z9IZB7-F1
#
_cell.length_a   1.000
_cell.length_b   1.000
_cell.length_c   1.000
_cell.angle_alpha   90.00
_cell.angle_beta   90.00
_cell.angle_gamma   90.00
#
_symmetry.space_group_name_H-M   'P 1'
#
loop_
_entity.id
_entity.type
_entity.pdbx_description
1 polymer ?
#
loop_
_entity_poly.entity_id
_entity_poly.type
_entity_poly.pdbx_seq_one_letter_code
_entity_poly.pdbx_strand_id
1 'polypeptide(L)'
;MPKTPGDRAKARIWIDFANVRFVPQIYKMLLAQDRERQSEHADKLTTALLMMEHEGLAIRTSGPYWLGEELSLVDFTFYPHLQRFCALDYYRDFQIPEECKLLKIWLRFMEENRSVQMMQISEDVLIRNWEKYALNTSTGTTAEDMREAS
;
A
#
# COMPACT_ATOMS: atom_id res chain seq x y z
N MET A 1 13.19 -4.37 15.17
CA MET A 1 12.73 -3.04 15.63
C MET A 1 13.93 -2.09 15.60
N PRO A 2 13.80 -0.83 15.14
CA PRO A 2 14.97 0.03 14.92
C PRO A 2 15.77 0.29 16.21
N LYS A 3 17.10 0.23 16.09
CA LYS A 3 18.04 0.26 17.23
C LYS A 3 18.10 1.63 17.89
N THR A 4 17.97 2.72 17.12
CA THR A 4 18.06 4.09 17.64
C THR A 4 16.68 4.70 17.95
N PRO A 5 16.57 5.63 18.92
CA PRO A 5 15.34 6.39 19.17
C PRO A 5 14.85 7.17 17.93
N GLY A 6 15.76 7.75 17.15
CA GLY A 6 15.44 8.50 15.93
C GLY A 6 14.78 7.64 14.86
N ASP A 7 15.32 6.44 14.62
CA ASP A 7 14.75 5.52 13.62
C ASP A 7 13.40 4.96 14.06
N ARG A 8 13.18 4.79 15.37
CA ARG A 8 11.86 4.43 15.91
C ARG A 8 10.82 5.54 15.68
N ALA A 9 11.21 6.80 15.84
CA ALA A 9 10.33 7.93 15.56
C ALA A 9 9.96 7.98 14.07
N LYS A 10 10.96 7.87 13.17
CA LYS A 10 10.72 7.78 11.72
C LYS A 10 9.80 6.61 11.35
N ALA A 11 10.03 5.43 11.95
CA ALA A 11 9.16 4.28 11.72
C ALA A 11 7.71 4.55 12.12
N ARG A 12 7.48 5.17 13.28
CA ARG A 12 6.13 5.51 13.76
C ARG A 12 5.41 6.44 12.79
N ILE A 13 6.10 7.47 12.29
CA ILE A 13 5.54 8.44 11.35
C ILE A 13 5.05 7.72 10.08
N TRP A 14 5.87 6.84 9.50
CA TRP A 14 5.48 6.12 8.30
C TRP A 14 4.39 5.08 8.52
N ILE A 15 4.39 4.41 9.67
CA ILE A 15 3.32 3.47 10.03
C ILE A 15 1.99 4.21 10.22
N ASP A 16 2.01 5.37 10.87
CA ASP A 16 0.82 6.21 11.03
C ASP A 16 0.33 6.73 9.67
N PHE A 17 1.24 7.23 8.84
CA PHE A 17 0.95 7.61 7.46
C PHE A 17 0.28 6.46 6.69
N ALA A 18 0.81 5.24 6.80
CA ALA A 18 0.22 4.08 6.12
C ALA A 18 -1.23 3.86 6.55
N ASN A 19 -1.47 3.84 7.87
CA ASN A 19 -2.79 3.57 8.45
C ASN A 19 -3.83 4.66 8.17
N VAL A 20 -3.39 5.91 8.00
CA VAL A 20 -4.29 7.07 7.91
C VAL A 20 -4.45 7.59 6.48
N ARG A 21 -3.41 7.52 5.65
CA ARG A 21 -3.38 8.17 4.32
C ARG A 21 -3.30 7.20 3.16
N PHE A 22 -2.76 6.00 3.37
CA PHE A 22 -2.53 5.03 2.31
C PHE A 22 -3.56 3.91 2.32
N VAL A 23 -3.55 3.09 3.37
CA VAL A 23 -4.36 1.88 3.48
C VAL A 23 -5.86 2.15 3.30
N PRO A 24 -6.47 3.16 3.96
CA PRO A 24 -7.89 3.42 3.79
C PRO A 24 -8.29 3.72 2.35
N GLN A 25 -7.43 4.40 1.57
CA GLN A 25 -7.78 4.76 0.19
C GLN A 25 -7.85 3.54 -0.73
N ILE A 26 -7.05 2.50 -0.48
CA ILE A 26 -7.15 1.21 -1.21
C ILE A 26 -8.53 0.59 -1.00
N TYR A 27 -8.98 0.49 0.26
CA TYR A 27 -10.28 -0.09 0.57
C TYR A 27 -11.42 0.76 0.03
N LYS A 28 -11.36 2.08 0.21
CA LYS A 28 -12.41 3.00 -0.25
C LYS A 28 -12.52 3.02 -1.77
N MET A 29 -11.40 3.01 -2.49
CA MET A 29 -11.38 2.92 -3.95
C MET A 29 -12.00 1.61 -4.46
N LEU A 30 -11.67 0.47 -3.83
CA LEU A 30 -12.29 -0.81 -4.17
C LEU A 30 -13.78 -0.83 -3.84
N LEU A 31 -14.21 -0.27 -2.71
CA LEU A 31 -15.63 -0.29 -2.32
C LEU A 31 -16.48 0.70 -3.14
N ALA A 32 -15.91 1.80 -3.61
CA ALA A 32 -16.62 2.81 -4.39
C ALA A 32 -17.22 2.21 -5.67
N GLN A 33 -18.52 2.40 -5.87
CA GLN A 33 -19.26 1.88 -7.03
C GLN A 33 -19.48 2.95 -8.10
N ASP A 34 -19.54 4.22 -7.71
CA ASP A 34 -19.62 5.34 -8.62
C ASP A 34 -18.21 5.82 -9.03
N ARG A 35 -18.10 6.33 -10.26
CA ARG A 35 -16.82 6.76 -10.83
C ARG A 35 -16.24 8.00 -10.15
N GLU A 36 -17.08 8.87 -9.60
CA GLU A 36 -16.64 10.11 -8.96
C GLU A 36 -15.82 9.80 -7.71
N ARG A 37 -16.35 8.96 -6.80
CA ARG A 37 -15.63 8.50 -5.61
C ARG A 37 -14.41 7.65 -5.97
N GLN A 38 -14.49 6.82 -7.01
CA GLN A 38 -13.31 6.08 -7.49
C GLN A 38 -12.19 7.03 -7.89
N SER A 39 -12.50 8.09 -8.65
CA SER A 39 -11.54 9.12 -9.03
C SER A 39 -10.98 9.87 -7.81
N GLU A 40 -11.84 10.26 -6.87
CA GLU A 40 -11.41 10.96 -5.65
C GLU A 40 -10.43 10.11 -4.82
N HIS A 41 -10.72 8.82 -4.65
CA HIS A 41 -9.82 7.92 -3.94
C HIS A 41 -8.55 7.61 -4.74
N ALA A 42 -8.62 7.56 -6.07
CA ALA A 42 -7.46 7.44 -6.94
C ALA A 42 -6.50 8.62 -6.79
N ASP A 43 -7.00 9.85 -6.72
CA ASP A 43 -6.19 11.06 -6.54
C ASP A 43 -5.51 11.08 -5.16
N LYS A 44 -6.25 10.70 -4.12
CA LYS A 44 -5.72 10.58 -2.75
C LYS A 44 -4.66 9.48 -2.64
N LEU A 45 -4.90 8.33 -3.26
CA LEU A 45 -3.95 7.22 -3.28
C LEU A 45 -2.70 7.56 -4.09
N THR A 46 -2.86 8.22 -5.24
CA THR A 46 -1.75 8.77 -6.05
C THR A 46 -0.91 9.71 -5.22
N THR A 47 -1.52 10.68 -4.54
CA THR A 47 -0.81 11.60 -3.65
C THR A 47 -0.02 10.85 -2.58
N ALA A 48 -0.60 9.80 -1.98
CA ALA A 48 0.10 8.99 -0.98
C ALA A 48 1.30 8.24 -1.59
N LEU A 49 1.18 7.69 -2.79
CA LEU A 49 2.27 7.01 -3.51
C LEU A 49 3.41 7.97 -3.87
N LEU A 50 3.09 9.22 -4.22
CA LEU A 50 4.09 10.26 -4.49
C LEU A 50 4.81 10.70 -3.20
N MET A 51 4.11 10.79 -2.08
CA MET A 51 4.75 11.02 -0.78
C MET A 51 5.68 9.86 -0.41
N MET A 52 5.25 8.61 -0.64
CA MET A 52 6.09 7.43 -0.45
C MET A 52 7.36 7.46 -1.30
N GLU A 53 7.25 7.85 -2.58
CA GLU A 53 8.38 8.01 -3.49
C GLU A 53 9.34 9.10 -3.02
N HIS A 54 8.85 10.34 -2.84
CA HIS A 54 9.68 11.52 -2.68
C HIS A 54 10.11 11.80 -1.24
N GLU A 55 9.22 11.58 -0.28
CA GLU A 55 9.48 11.88 1.13
C GLU A 55 9.88 10.64 1.93
N GLY A 56 9.64 9.43 1.38
CA GLY A 56 10.04 8.17 1.99
C GLY A 56 11.32 7.64 1.37
N LEU A 57 11.18 7.06 0.18
CA LEU A 57 12.24 6.31 -0.46
C LEU A 57 13.35 7.20 -1.01
N ALA A 58 13.07 8.40 -1.52
CA ALA A 58 14.10 9.27 -2.10
C ALA A 58 15.04 9.91 -1.06
N ILE A 59 14.56 10.15 0.17
CA ILE A 59 15.38 10.76 1.24
C ILE A 59 16.02 9.73 2.18
N ARG A 60 15.85 8.44 1.91
CA ARG A 60 16.45 7.39 2.74
C ARG A 60 17.98 7.47 2.66
N THR A 61 18.66 7.12 3.76
CA THR A 61 20.11 7.30 3.86
C THR A 61 20.90 6.35 2.94
N SER A 62 20.53 5.07 2.87
CA SER A 62 21.17 4.05 2.04
C SER A 62 20.29 2.81 1.91
N GLY A 63 20.72 1.80 1.16
CA GLY A 63 20.07 0.49 1.10
C GLY A 63 18.77 0.40 0.29
N PRO A 64 18.21 -0.81 0.15
CA PRO A 64 17.00 -1.04 -0.65
C PRO A 64 15.70 -0.88 0.15
N TYR A 65 15.73 -0.84 1.48
CA TYR A 65 14.54 -0.83 2.33
C TYR A 65 14.23 0.56 2.90
N TRP A 66 13.04 0.70 3.49
CA TRP A 66 12.48 2.00 3.87
C TRP A 66 13.38 2.80 4.82
N LEU A 67 14.02 2.12 5.77
CA LEU A 67 14.87 2.74 6.78
C LEU A 67 16.36 2.49 6.57
N GLY A 68 16.77 1.90 5.44
CA GLY A 68 18.18 1.63 5.19
C GLY A 68 18.47 0.28 4.51
N GLU A 69 19.57 -0.31 4.96
CA GLU A 69 20.07 -1.63 4.52
C GLU A 69 19.27 -2.82 5.04
N GLU A 70 18.56 -2.66 6.16
CA GLU A 70 17.84 -3.74 6.83
C GLU A 70 16.33 -3.60 6.67
N LEU A 71 15.64 -4.73 6.46
CA LEU A 71 14.19 -4.82 6.51
C LEU A 71 13.65 -4.27 7.84
N SER A 72 12.59 -3.48 7.75
CA SER A 72 11.98 -2.85 8.92
C SER A 72 10.48 -3.13 8.99
N LEU A 73 9.88 -2.79 10.14
CA LEU A 73 8.43 -2.86 10.31
C LEU A 73 7.71 -1.94 9.32
N VAL A 74 8.35 -0.87 8.87
CA VAL A 74 7.76 0.06 7.89
C VAL A 74 7.54 -0.66 6.56
N ASP A 75 8.51 -1.46 6.12
CA ASP A 75 8.40 -2.26 4.89
C ASP A 75 7.24 -3.25 4.99
N PHE A 76 7.14 -3.97 6.11
CA PHE A 76 6.05 -4.91 6.37
C PHE A 76 4.68 -4.23 6.55
N THR A 77 4.65 -2.92 6.82
CA THR A 77 3.40 -2.15 6.90
C THR A 77 2.88 -1.82 5.52
N PHE A 78 3.76 -1.49 4.56
CA PHE A 78 3.33 -1.14 3.20
C PHE A 78 3.14 -2.35 2.29
N TYR A 79 4.07 -3.30 2.34
CA TYR A 79 4.19 -4.34 1.34
C TYR A 79 2.92 -5.19 1.14
N PRO A 80 2.25 -5.70 2.21
CA PRO A 80 1.05 -6.52 2.05
C PRO A 80 -0.11 -5.80 1.35
N HIS A 81 -0.11 -4.47 1.37
CA HIS A 81 -1.12 -3.64 0.73
C HIS A 81 -0.79 -3.34 -0.72
N LEU A 82 0.49 -3.11 -1.04
CA LEU A 82 0.93 -2.90 -2.41
C LEU A 82 0.83 -4.16 -3.26
N GLN A 83 1.00 -5.36 -2.68
CA GLN A 83 0.72 -6.62 -3.39
C GLN A 83 -0.71 -6.68 -3.97
N ARG A 84 -1.66 -5.94 -3.37
CA ARG A 84 -3.08 -5.93 -3.78
C ARG A 84 -3.34 -4.99 -4.96
N PHE A 85 -2.32 -4.30 -5.47
CA PHE A 85 -2.51 -3.37 -6.59
C PHE A 85 -2.94 -4.08 -7.87
N CYS A 86 -2.64 -5.37 -8.04
CA CYS A 86 -3.23 -6.18 -9.10
C CYS A 86 -4.77 -6.18 -9.08
N ALA A 87 -5.39 -6.15 -7.90
CA ALA A 87 -6.85 -6.04 -7.77
C ALA A 87 -7.35 -4.61 -8.05
N LEU A 88 -6.60 -3.58 -7.65
CA LEU A 88 -6.93 -2.19 -7.99
C LEU A 88 -6.85 -1.96 -9.51
N ASP A 89 -5.84 -2.50 -10.16
CA ASP A 89 -5.69 -2.46 -11.62
C ASP A 89 -6.89 -3.18 -12.28
N TYR A 90 -7.12 -4.44 -11.91
CA TYR A 90 -8.19 -5.25 -12.49
C TYR A 90 -9.60 -4.66 -12.32
N TYR A 91 -9.95 -4.16 -11.12
CA TYR A 91 -11.30 -3.70 -10.83
C TYR A 91 -11.50 -2.20 -11.05
N ARG A 92 -10.44 -1.39 -11.03
CA ARG A 92 -10.52 0.08 -11.00
C ARG A 92 -9.56 0.78 -11.96
N ASP A 93 -8.82 0.05 -12.80
CA ASP A 93 -7.86 0.59 -13.77
C ASP A 93 -6.83 1.51 -13.11
N PHE A 94 -6.40 1.15 -11.89
CA PHE A 94 -5.48 1.95 -11.10
C PHE A 94 -4.15 1.25 -10.90
N GLN A 95 -3.10 1.96 -11.29
CA GLN A 95 -1.72 1.47 -11.29
C GLN A 95 -0.82 2.43 -10.51
N ILE A 96 0.33 1.92 -10.06
CA ILE A 96 1.35 2.77 -9.44
C ILE A 96 1.86 3.77 -10.51
N PRO A 97 1.86 5.09 -10.24
CA PRO A 97 2.32 6.09 -11.19
C PRO A 97 3.71 5.78 -11.76
N GLU A 98 3.92 6.09 -13.05
CA GLU A 98 5.20 5.82 -13.72
C GLU A 98 6.39 6.55 -13.12
N GLU A 99 6.14 7.68 -12.46
CA GLU A 99 7.16 8.46 -11.77
C GLU A 99 7.63 7.85 -10.44
N CYS A 100 6.85 6.93 -9.84
CA CYS A 100 7.20 6.22 -8.59
C CYS A 100 8.27 5.12 -8.83
N LYS A 101 9.42 5.50 -9.37
CA LYS A 101 10.48 4.57 -9.79
C LYS A 101 11.11 3.86 -8.59
N LEU A 102 11.40 4.59 -7.51
CA LEU A 102 12.00 4.01 -6.31
C LEU A 102 11.02 3.05 -5.63
N LEU A 103 9.72 3.36 -5.63
CA LEU A 103 8.70 2.47 -5.11
C LEU A 103 8.62 1.16 -5.90
N LYS A 104 8.62 1.24 -7.24
CA LYS A 104 8.66 0.04 -8.11
C LYS A 104 9.94 -0.77 -7.90
N ILE A 105 11.09 -0.12 -7.68
CA ILE A 105 12.35 -0.79 -7.35
C ILE A 105 12.26 -1.47 -5.98
N TRP A 106 11.78 -0.77 -4.96
CA TRP A 106 11.59 -1.28 -3.60
C TRP A 106 10.64 -2.49 -3.60
N LEU A 107 9.56 -2.47 -4.38
CA LEU A 107 8.64 -3.61 -4.50
C LEU A 107 9.33 -4.88 -4.99
N ARG A 108 10.18 -4.77 -6.02
CA ARG A 108 10.96 -5.91 -6.52
C ARG A 108 11.89 -6.46 -5.45
N PHE A 109 12.58 -5.60 -4.70
CA PHE A 109 13.41 -6.04 -3.58
C PHE A 109 12.61 -6.77 -2.48
N MET A 110 11.39 -6.31 -2.20
CA MET A 110 10.50 -6.98 -1.26
C MET A 110 10.07 -8.36 -1.76
N GLU A 111 9.71 -8.48 -3.03
CA GLU A 111 9.32 -9.75 -3.67
C GLU A 111 10.45 -10.78 -3.74
N GLU A 112 11.70 -10.33 -3.84
CA GLU A 112 12.88 -11.18 -3.78
C GLU A 112 13.21 -11.66 -2.36
N ASN A 113 12.60 -11.09 -1.33
CA ASN A 113 12.87 -11.48 0.04
C ASN A 113 12.31 -12.87 0.36
N ARG A 114 13.16 -13.75 0.91
CA ARG A 114 12.78 -15.15 1.23
C ARG A 114 11.53 -15.26 2.10
N SER A 115 11.36 -14.38 3.10
CA SER A 115 10.18 -14.40 3.98
C SER A 115 8.90 -14.06 3.23
N VAL A 116 9.00 -13.16 2.26
CA VAL A 116 7.90 -12.77 1.38
C VAL A 116 7.55 -13.87 0.39
N GLN A 117 8.55 -14.49 -0.25
CA GLN A 117 8.34 -15.57 -1.21
C GLN A 117 7.60 -16.77 -0.60
N MET A 118 7.87 -17.10 0.66
CA MET A 118 7.16 -18.18 1.37
C MET A 118 5.66 -17.89 1.59
N MET A 119 5.26 -16.62 1.53
CA MET A 119 3.88 -16.16 1.72
C MET A 119 3.28 -15.59 0.44
N GLN A 120 3.91 -15.83 -0.71
CA GLN A 120 3.47 -15.25 -1.96
C GLN A 120 2.12 -15.84 -2.38
N ILE A 121 1.17 -14.94 -2.63
CA ILE A 121 -0.16 -15.27 -3.14
C ILE A 121 -0.16 -14.85 -4.61
N SER A 122 -0.64 -15.73 -5.51
CA SER A 122 -0.74 -15.38 -6.92
C SER A 122 -1.71 -14.23 -7.15
N GLU A 123 -1.48 -13.45 -8.21
CA GLU A 123 -2.35 -12.32 -8.58
C GLU A 123 -3.80 -12.76 -8.77
N ASP A 124 -4.06 -13.88 -9.44
CA ASP A 124 -5.42 -14.43 -9.61
C ASP A 124 -6.12 -14.74 -8.28
N VAL A 125 -5.36 -15.18 -7.27
CA VAL A 125 -5.93 -15.42 -5.93
C VAL A 125 -6.18 -14.09 -5.23
N LEU A 126 -5.28 -13.12 -5.34
CA LEU A 126 -5.49 -11.78 -4.80
C LEU A 126 -6.72 -11.11 -5.42
N ILE A 127 -6.81 -11.04 -6.75
CA ILE A 127 -7.96 -10.48 -7.47
C ILE A 127 -9.26 -11.12 -6.96
N ARG A 128 -9.34 -12.45 -6.94
CA ARG A 128 -10.52 -13.17 -6.41
C ARG A 128 -10.83 -12.87 -4.95
N ASN A 129 -9.81 -12.77 -4.08
CA ASN A 129 -10.02 -12.46 -2.66
C ASN A 129 -10.64 -11.08 -2.44
N TRP A 130 -10.43 -10.13 -3.37
CA TRP A 130 -10.92 -8.75 -3.28
C TRP A 130 -12.22 -8.50 -4.04
N GLU A 131 -12.75 -9.49 -4.75
CA GLU A 131 -14.00 -9.38 -5.52
C GLU A 131 -15.16 -8.83 -4.68
N LYS A 132 -15.36 -9.35 -3.46
CA LYS A 132 -16.46 -8.90 -2.59
C LYS A 132 -16.33 -7.43 -2.17
N TYR A 133 -15.12 -6.90 -2.09
CA TYR A 133 -14.90 -5.46 -1.85
C TYR A 133 -15.19 -4.68 -3.13
N ALA A 134 -14.67 -5.14 -4.27
CA ALA A 134 -14.89 -4.51 -5.57
C ALA A 134 -16.38 -4.43 -5.97
N LEU A 135 -17.16 -5.46 -5.61
CA LEU A 135 -18.62 -5.51 -5.84
C LEU A 135 -19.43 -4.90 -4.69
N ASN A 136 -18.77 -4.39 -3.65
CA ASN A 136 -19.39 -3.85 -2.43
C ASN A 136 -20.39 -4.80 -1.75
N THR A 137 -20.14 -6.11 -1.81
CA THR A 137 -20.94 -7.16 -1.17
C THR A 137 -20.30 -7.71 0.11
N SER A 138 -19.12 -7.21 0.49
CA SER A 138 -18.44 -7.58 1.74
C SER A 138 -19.19 -7.03 2.95
N THR A 139 -19.50 -7.91 3.90
CA THR A 139 -20.18 -7.63 5.19
C THR A 139 -19.23 -7.74 6.38
N GLY A 140 -17.93 -7.74 6.15
CA GLY A 140 -16.94 -7.72 7.23
C GLY A 140 -16.83 -6.32 7.85
N THR A 141 -16.45 -6.25 9.13
CA THR A 141 -16.32 -4.99 9.87
C THR A 141 -15.47 -3.94 9.14
N THR A 142 -14.35 -4.36 8.53
CA THR A 142 -13.51 -3.46 7.73
C THR A 142 -14.25 -2.84 6.54
N ALA A 143 -15.15 -3.59 5.89
CA ALA A 143 -15.93 -3.06 4.78
C ALA A 143 -17.02 -2.09 5.26
N GLU A 144 -17.59 -2.33 6.44
CA GLU A 144 -18.56 -1.42 7.07
C GLU A 144 -17.88 -0.10 7.48
N ASP A 145 -16.80 -0.15 8.25
CA ASP A 145 -16.06 1.04 8.70
C ASP A 145 -15.62 1.92 7.52
N MET A 146 -15.15 1.31 6.43
CA MET A 146 -14.65 2.05 5.26
C MET A 146 -15.77 2.68 4.42
N ARG A 147 -17.01 2.18 4.51
CA ARG A 147 -18.19 2.81 3.91
C ARG A 147 -18.67 4.01 4.73
N GLU A 148 -18.65 3.88 6.06
CA GLU A 148 -19.17 4.90 6.98
C GLU A 148 -18.25 6.11 7.13
N ALA A 149 -16.94 5.92 6.99
CA ALA A 149 -15.97 7.01 7.00
C ALA A 149 -16.05 7.84 5.70
N SER A 150 -17.03 8.75 5.62
CA SER A 150 -17.16 9.76 4.55
C SER A 150 -16.37 11.01 4.90
#